data_AF-A0A7S1AG16-F1
#
_entry.id   AF-A0A7S1AG16-F1
#
_cell.length_a   1.000
_cell.length_b   1.000
_cell.length_c   1.000
_cell.angle_alpha   90.00
_cell.angle_beta   90.00
_cell.angle_gamma   90.00
#
_symmetry.space_group_name_H-M   'P 1'
#
loop_
_entity.id
_entity.type
_entity.pdbx_description
1 polymer ?
#
loop_
_entity_poly.entity_id
_entity_poly.type
_entity_poly.pdbx_seq_one_letter_code
_entity_poly.pdbx_strand_id
1 'polypeptide(L)'
;VRAVRVFRILRFVRELRLMVASVICSLPSLMWACIFLFFVLFLFSMFIISDVSNHIQSQGTVDSALNDFYGSLGGSMVSLFMAITGGHDWRDILKPLQEINYYFYTLFFLFYVSFTVFGVMNVLTAIFVESASRISEIDRDLVIQEQISATSSSVDALKKVFRDADVDNTNLLNKKQFEAHLKDSDVRAYLRFLELDVFEARGLFQMLDTQDKGVVDIDDFVVGMMRLKGAARGYDLAWLMQDMTKNSVRLDAFMKFVEDQFKELVKDEVGRLEHREVQMKSLQDYIRHFEITSKTSQKRLSHLGVQATHGSRSSISTVKKALKRLGTSRLNRDSGSAASQSGWASFTSSVPTDW
;
A
#
# COMPACT_ATOMS: atom_id res chain seq x y z
N VAL A 1 39.59 -13.55 -17.61
CA VAL A 1 39.35 -12.34 -18.45
C VAL A 1 37.96 -12.31 -19.10
N ARG A 2 37.48 -13.39 -19.75
CA ARG A 2 36.14 -13.44 -20.37
C ARG A 2 34.98 -13.34 -19.35
N ALA A 3 35.04 -14.08 -18.24
CA ALA A 3 34.03 -14.04 -17.17
C ALA A 3 33.91 -12.64 -16.51
N VAL A 4 35.03 -11.97 -16.25
CA VAL A 4 35.04 -10.62 -15.65
C VAL A 4 34.35 -9.57 -16.55
N ARG A 5 34.43 -9.72 -17.88
CA ARG A 5 33.71 -8.84 -18.82
C ARG A 5 32.20 -9.04 -18.74
N VAL A 6 31.74 -10.28 -18.58
CA VAL A 6 30.30 -10.60 -18.40
C VAL A 6 29.79 -9.99 -17.10
N PHE A 7 30.50 -10.18 -15.97
CA PHE A 7 30.14 -9.54 -14.69
C PHE A 7 30.09 -8.01 -14.77
N ARG A 8 30.91 -7.39 -15.62
CA ARG A 8 30.89 -5.94 -15.85
C ARG A 8 29.58 -5.48 -16.50
N ILE A 9 29.08 -6.24 -17.48
CA ILE A 9 27.82 -5.95 -18.19
C ILE A 9 26.62 -6.15 -17.26
N LEU A 10 26.64 -7.18 -16.40
CA LEU A 10 25.57 -7.43 -15.42
C LEU A 10 25.39 -6.29 -14.40
N ARG A 11 26.45 -5.49 -14.16
CA ARG A 11 26.40 -4.33 -13.27
C ARG A 11 25.65 -3.13 -13.87
N PHE A 12 25.49 -3.07 -15.19
CA PHE A 12 24.81 -1.97 -15.88
C PHE A 12 23.29 -2.09 -15.92
N VAL A 13 22.75 -3.30 -15.75
CA VAL A 13 21.31 -3.55 -15.78
C VAL A 13 20.81 -3.74 -14.35
N ARG A 14 20.01 -2.79 -13.85
CA ARG A 14 19.50 -2.79 -12.47
C ARG A 14 18.81 -4.11 -12.12
N GLU A 15 17.91 -4.57 -12.99
CA GLU A 15 17.12 -5.80 -12.77
C GLU A 15 18.00 -7.05 -12.70
N LEU A 16 19.01 -7.13 -13.55
CA LEU A 16 19.95 -8.25 -13.59
C LEU A 16 20.88 -8.27 -12.36
N ARG A 17 21.28 -7.08 -11.89
CA ARG A 17 22.04 -6.93 -10.63
C ARG A 17 21.23 -7.40 -9.43
N LEU A 18 19.93 -7.08 -9.38
CA LEU A 18 19.03 -7.53 -8.31
C LEU A 18 18.87 -9.05 -8.32
N MET A 19 18.66 -9.67 -9.49
CA MET A 19 18.61 -11.13 -9.61
C MET A 19 19.93 -11.81 -9.23
N VAL A 20 21.08 -11.24 -9.58
CA VAL A 20 22.39 -11.81 -9.21
C VAL A 20 22.63 -11.66 -7.71
N ALA A 21 22.28 -10.51 -7.13
CA ALA A 21 22.33 -10.31 -5.68
C ALA A 21 21.40 -11.30 -4.95
N SER A 22 20.22 -11.60 -5.51
CA SER A 22 19.30 -12.56 -4.93
C SER A 22 19.85 -13.97 -4.91
N VAL A 23 20.45 -14.42 -6.01
CA VAL A 23 21.15 -15.71 -6.08
C VAL A 23 22.31 -15.76 -5.09
N ILE A 24 23.18 -14.75 -5.06
CA ILE A 24 24.36 -14.75 -4.18
C ILE A 24 23.96 -14.78 -2.70
N CYS A 25 22.93 -14.04 -2.32
CA CYS A 25 22.46 -13.99 -0.93
C CYS A 25 21.68 -15.26 -0.54
N SER A 26 21.17 -16.06 -1.49
CA SER A 26 20.63 -17.40 -1.24
C SER A 26 21.71 -18.50 -1.14
N LEU A 27 22.97 -18.22 -1.49
CA LEU A 27 24.03 -19.22 -1.40
C LEU A 27 24.26 -19.73 0.03
N PRO A 28 24.29 -18.90 1.09
CA PRO A 28 24.50 -19.40 2.46
C PRO A 28 23.42 -20.38 2.91
N SER A 29 22.14 -20.10 2.61
CA SER A 29 21.04 -21.01 2.95
C SER A 29 21.14 -22.30 2.14
N LEU A 30 21.45 -22.22 0.85
CA LEU A 30 21.70 -23.38 -0.01
C LEU A 30 22.89 -24.22 0.49
N MET A 31 23.96 -23.60 1.00
CA MET A 31 25.12 -24.32 1.53
C MET A 31 24.74 -25.21 2.72
N TRP A 32 23.96 -24.71 3.67
CA TRP A 32 23.45 -25.52 4.78
C TRP A 32 22.54 -26.65 4.31
N ALA A 33 21.71 -26.36 3.31
CA ALA A 33 20.84 -27.32 2.66
C ALA A 33 21.63 -28.46 1.98
N CYS A 34 22.72 -28.11 1.28
CA CYS A 34 23.66 -29.07 0.69
C CYS A 34 24.43 -29.88 1.75
N ILE A 35 24.83 -29.26 2.86
CA ILE A 35 25.46 -29.97 3.99
C ILE A 35 24.50 -31.00 4.58
N PHE A 36 23.22 -30.64 4.73
CA PHE A 36 22.19 -31.57 5.18
C PHE A 36 21.98 -32.73 4.19
N LEU A 37 21.89 -32.44 2.89
CA LEU A 37 21.80 -33.48 1.86
C LEU A 37 23.03 -34.41 1.89
N PHE A 38 24.23 -33.84 2.02
CA PHE A 38 25.48 -34.59 2.14
C PHE A 38 25.47 -35.51 3.37
N PHE A 39 24.97 -35.01 4.51
CA PHE A 39 24.81 -35.79 5.73
C PHE A 39 23.82 -36.95 5.53
N VAL A 40 22.68 -36.73 4.88
CA VAL A 40 21.73 -37.80 4.53
C VAL A 40 22.40 -38.84 3.65
N LEU A 41 23.07 -38.44 2.56
CA LEU A 41 23.79 -39.36 1.67
C LEU A 41 24.86 -40.16 2.43
N PHE A 42 25.58 -39.52 3.34
CA PHE A 42 26.59 -40.18 4.17
C PHE A 42 25.96 -41.27 5.05
N LEU A 43 24.83 -41.00 5.71
CA LEU A 43 24.16 -42.00 6.58
C LEU A 43 23.69 -43.23 5.80
N PHE A 44 23.01 -43.02 4.66
CA PHE A 44 22.52 -44.12 3.82
C PHE A 44 23.69 -44.90 3.20
N SER A 45 24.72 -44.20 2.73
CA SER A 45 25.94 -44.79 2.17
C SER A 45 26.67 -45.66 3.21
N MET A 46 26.86 -45.14 4.43
CA MET A 46 27.53 -45.85 5.52
C MET A 46 26.76 -47.12 5.92
N PHE A 47 25.43 -47.04 5.95
CA PHE A 47 24.59 -48.21 6.22
C PHE A 47 24.79 -49.30 5.16
N ILE A 48 24.68 -48.95 3.87
CA ILE A 48 24.85 -49.91 2.77
C ILE A 48 26.25 -50.52 2.79
N ILE A 49 27.31 -49.70 2.90
CA ILE A 49 28.69 -50.19 2.94
C ILE A 49 28.94 -51.11 4.11
N SER A 50 28.38 -50.82 5.29
CA SER A 50 28.57 -51.67 6.45
C SER A 50 28.02 -53.07 6.18
N ASP A 51 26.85 -53.18 5.56
CA ASP A 51 26.24 -54.48 5.25
C ASP A 51 26.91 -55.17 4.06
N VAL A 52 27.24 -54.43 3.00
CA VAL A 52 28.01 -54.93 1.84
C VAL A 52 29.38 -55.46 2.26
N SER A 53 30.10 -54.75 3.13
CA SER A 53 31.41 -55.17 3.64
C SER A 53 31.30 -56.47 4.45
N ASN A 54 30.26 -56.58 5.31
CA ASN A 54 29.99 -57.81 6.05
C ASN A 54 29.64 -58.98 5.09
N HIS A 55 28.87 -58.71 4.04
CA HIS A 55 28.51 -59.70 3.04
C HIS A 55 29.73 -60.22 2.28
N ILE A 56 30.60 -59.32 1.79
CA ILE A 56 31.85 -59.66 1.07
C ILE A 56 32.77 -60.49 1.96
N GLN A 57 32.91 -60.12 3.25
CA GLN A 57 33.71 -60.90 4.20
C GLN A 57 33.16 -62.31 4.43
N SER A 58 31.83 -62.48 4.38
CA SER A 58 31.18 -63.77 4.60
C SER A 58 31.25 -64.72 3.41
N GLN A 59 31.12 -64.21 2.18
CA GLN A 59 31.11 -65.03 0.95
C GLN A 59 32.49 -65.20 0.31
N GLY A 60 33.43 -64.27 0.57
CA GLY A 60 34.80 -64.32 0.02
C GLY A 60 34.91 -63.99 -1.48
N THR A 61 33.80 -63.72 -2.17
CA THR A 61 33.75 -63.30 -3.58
C THR A 61 33.37 -61.83 -3.68
N VAL A 62 34.12 -61.06 -4.47
CA VAL A 62 33.83 -59.65 -4.75
C VAL A 62 33.03 -59.58 -6.05
N ASP A 63 31.75 -59.27 -5.97
CA ASP A 63 30.98 -58.91 -7.16
C ASP A 63 31.45 -57.56 -7.71
N SER A 64 31.72 -57.51 -9.02
CA SER A 64 32.21 -56.30 -9.70
C SER A 64 31.18 -55.18 -9.65
N ALA A 65 29.89 -55.50 -9.86
CA ALA A 65 28.85 -54.47 -9.89
C ALA A 65 28.63 -53.86 -8.49
N LEU A 66 28.66 -54.69 -7.45
CA LEU A 66 28.59 -54.23 -6.07
C LEU A 66 29.80 -53.36 -5.69
N ASN A 67 31.01 -53.74 -6.12
CA ASN A 67 32.22 -52.97 -5.85
C ASN A 67 32.29 -51.64 -6.64
N ASP A 68 31.75 -51.61 -7.86
CA ASP A 68 31.72 -50.39 -8.70
C ASP A 68 30.85 -49.29 -8.08
N PHE A 69 29.67 -49.66 -7.55
CA PHE A 69 28.77 -48.69 -6.92
C PHE A 69 29.05 -48.47 -5.43
N TYR A 70 29.50 -49.50 -4.71
CA TYR A 70 29.57 -49.51 -3.25
C TYR A 70 30.95 -49.84 -2.65
N GLY A 71 32.01 -49.90 -3.46
CA GLY A 71 33.36 -50.26 -3.00
C GLY A 71 34.05 -49.21 -2.10
N SER A 72 33.56 -47.97 -2.08
CA SER A 72 34.05 -46.93 -1.18
C SER A 72 32.94 -46.01 -0.70
N LEU A 73 33.12 -45.37 0.46
CA LEU A 73 32.15 -44.43 1.04
C LEU A 73 31.81 -43.28 0.09
N GLY A 74 32.84 -42.67 -0.52
CA GLY A 74 32.65 -41.62 -1.51
C GLY A 74 31.92 -42.12 -2.75
N GLY A 75 32.32 -43.29 -3.28
CA GLY A 75 31.66 -43.91 -4.43
C GLY A 75 30.18 -44.18 -4.17
N SER A 76 29.86 -44.76 -3.02
CA SER A 76 28.47 -45.02 -2.59
C SER A 76 27.65 -43.74 -2.44
N MET A 77 28.23 -42.68 -1.87
CA MET A 77 27.55 -41.38 -1.77
C MET A 77 27.26 -40.80 -3.17
N VAL A 78 28.18 -40.94 -4.12
CA VAL A 78 27.99 -40.50 -5.51
C VAL A 78 26.94 -41.36 -6.22
N SER A 79 26.95 -42.68 -6.05
CA SER A 79 25.92 -43.60 -6.56
C SER A 79 24.52 -43.21 -6.08
N LEU A 80 24.36 -42.99 -4.78
CA LEU A 80 23.10 -42.52 -4.20
C LEU A 80 22.69 -41.14 -4.73
N PHE A 81 23.64 -40.20 -4.86
CA PHE A 81 23.37 -38.90 -5.46
C PHE A 81 22.95 -39.02 -6.94
N MET A 82 23.56 -39.91 -7.72
CA MET A 82 23.19 -40.17 -9.11
C MET A 82 21.76 -40.74 -9.23
N ALA A 83 21.35 -41.58 -8.28
CA ALA A 83 20.00 -42.16 -8.24
C ALA A 83 18.90 -41.09 -8.08
N ILE A 84 19.15 -40.03 -7.31
CA ILE A 84 18.15 -38.97 -7.05
C ILE A 84 18.22 -37.81 -8.06
N THR A 85 19.39 -37.57 -8.66
CA THR A 85 19.59 -36.49 -9.64
C THR A 85 19.34 -36.90 -11.08
N GLY A 86 19.11 -38.19 -11.34
CA GLY A 86 18.91 -38.73 -12.68
C GLY A 86 20.20 -38.94 -13.47
N GLY A 87 21.35 -39.02 -12.79
CA GLY A 87 22.63 -39.36 -13.43
C GLY A 87 22.71 -40.84 -13.83
N HIS A 88 22.03 -41.71 -13.09
CA HIS A 88 21.92 -43.13 -13.37
C HIS A 88 20.56 -43.64 -12.87
N ASP A 89 19.97 -44.64 -13.53
CA ASP A 89 18.69 -45.21 -13.07
C ASP A 89 18.89 -45.83 -11.67
N TRP A 90 18.03 -45.42 -10.75
CA TRP A 90 18.00 -45.90 -9.37
C TRP A 90 17.81 -47.43 -9.31
N ARG A 91 17.11 -48.01 -10.30
CA ARG A 91 16.90 -49.45 -10.39
C ARG A 91 18.21 -50.19 -10.66
N ASP A 92 19.07 -49.66 -11.50
CA ASP A 92 20.33 -50.32 -11.86
C ASP A 92 21.34 -50.26 -10.70
N ILE A 93 21.30 -49.19 -9.90
CA ILE A 93 22.07 -49.07 -8.67
C ILE A 93 21.56 -50.04 -7.59
N LEU A 94 20.25 -50.32 -7.56
CA LEU A 94 19.62 -51.26 -6.62
C LEU A 94 19.91 -52.73 -6.96
N LYS A 95 20.06 -53.11 -8.24
CA LYS A 95 20.19 -54.52 -8.67
C LYS A 95 21.27 -55.31 -7.91
N PRO A 96 22.52 -54.82 -7.74
CA PRO A 96 23.55 -55.56 -7.01
C PRO A 96 23.20 -55.77 -5.53
N LEU A 97 22.48 -54.83 -4.90
CA LEU A 97 22.04 -54.97 -3.51
C LEU A 97 20.93 -56.01 -3.33
N GLN A 98 20.12 -56.24 -4.38
CA GLN A 98 19.06 -57.24 -4.35
C GLN A 98 19.60 -58.67 -4.29
N GLU A 99 20.85 -58.90 -4.71
CA GLU A 99 21.50 -60.22 -4.60
C GLU A 99 21.80 -60.61 -3.15
N ILE A 100 21.99 -59.62 -2.26
CA ILE A 100 22.19 -59.84 -0.83
C ILE A 100 20.86 -60.16 -0.15
N ASN A 101 19.89 -59.25 -0.27
CA ASN A 101 18.53 -59.44 0.25
C ASN A 101 17.52 -58.64 -0.57
N TYR A 102 16.81 -59.35 -1.46
CA TYR A 102 15.85 -58.76 -2.37
C TYR A 102 14.80 -57.89 -1.69
N TYR A 103 14.11 -58.40 -0.66
CA TYR A 103 12.97 -57.71 -0.07
C TYR A 103 13.39 -56.51 0.77
N PHE A 104 14.45 -56.67 1.57
CA PHE A 104 14.95 -55.61 2.44
C PHE A 104 15.47 -54.42 1.62
N TYR A 105 16.37 -54.67 0.68
CA TYR A 105 16.99 -53.60 -0.10
C TYR A 105 16.01 -52.90 -1.04
N THR A 106 15.04 -53.63 -1.61
CA THR A 106 14.00 -53.01 -2.44
C THR A 106 13.18 -52.01 -1.64
N LEU A 107 12.72 -52.38 -0.44
CA LEU A 107 11.93 -51.48 0.41
C LEU A 107 12.77 -50.32 0.95
N PHE A 108 14.01 -50.59 1.37
CA PHE A 108 14.94 -49.59 1.87
C PHE A 108 15.27 -48.54 0.80
N PHE A 109 15.59 -48.96 -0.42
CA PHE A 109 15.95 -48.05 -1.51
C PHE A 109 14.73 -47.26 -2.01
N LEU A 110 13.55 -47.86 -2.03
CA LEU A 110 12.30 -47.17 -2.36
C LEU A 110 11.96 -46.10 -1.31
N PHE A 111 12.18 -46.40 -0.02
CA PHE A 111 12.07 -45.42 1.05
C PHE A 111 13.08 -44.29 0.89
N TYR A 112 14.37 -44.62 0.64
CA TYR A 112 15.41 -43.63 0.38
C TYR A 112 15.05 -42.67 -0.75
N VAL A 113 14.70 -43.20 -1.93
CA VAL A 113 14.33 -42.39 -3.10
C VAL A 113 13.12 -41.52 -2.79
N SER A 114 12.07 -42.09 -2.19
CA SER A 114 10.85 -41.34 -1.86
C SER A 114 11.12 -40.23 -0.84
N PHE A 115 11.87 -40.54 0.23
CA PHE A 115 12.24 -39.58 1.28
C PHE A 115 13.10 -38.44 0.72
N THR A 116 14.11 -38.76 -0.10
CA THR A 116 15.01 -37.74 -0.63
C THR A 116 14.35 -36.90 -1.72
N VAL A 117 13.61 -37.50 -2.65
CA VAL A 117 12.96 -36.78 -3.76
C VAL A 117 11.74 -35.98 -3.28
N PHE A 118 10.82 -36.58 -2.51
CA PHE A 118 9.61 -35.87 -2.07
C PHE A 118 9.80 -35.06 -0.80
N GLY A 119 10.71 -35.47 0.09
CA GLY A 119 11.00 -34.76 1.33
C GLY A 119 12.13 -33.77 1.13
N VAL A 120 13.37 -34.27 1.02
CA VAL A 120 14.57 -33.44 1.08
C VAL A 120 14.62 -32.43 -0.06
N MET A 121 14.49 -32.84 -1.33
CA MET A 121 14.58 -31.94 -2.49
C MET A 121 13.51 -30.82 -2.46
N ASN A 122 12.31 -31.13 -1.98
CA ASN A 122 11.25 -30.13 -1.84
C ASN A 122 11.55 -29.13 -0.71
N VAL A 123 12.12 -29.58 0.41
CA VAL A 123 12.59 -28.69 1.49
C VAL A 123 13.73 -27.79 1.00
N LEU A 124 14.71 -28.35 0.26
CA LEU A 124 15.80 -27.57 -0.33
C LEU A 124 15.25 -26.47 -1.26
N THR A 125 14.28 -26.83 -2.10
CA THR A 125 13.64 -25.89 -3.04
C THR A 125 12.87 -24.81 -2.28
N ALA A 126 12.12 -25.16 -1.23
CA ALA A 126 11.38 -24.21 -0.39
C ALA A 126 12.30 -23.20 0.29
N ILE A 127 13.41 -23.64 0.88
CA ILE A 127 14.40 -22.77 1.53
C ILE A 127 15.02 -21.80 0.51
N PHE A 128 15.32 -22.29 -0.71
CA PHE A 128 15.86 -21.45 -1.77
C PHE A 128 14.85 -20.36 -2.20
N VAL A 129 13.58 -20.73 -2.38
CA VAL A 129 12.50 -19.79 -2.72
C VAL A 129 12.28 -18.76 -1.62
N GLU A 130 12.25 -19.17 -0.36
CA GLU A 130 12.09 -18.25 0.79
C GLU A 130 13.24 -17.25 0.86
N SER A 131 14.48 -17.73 0.69
CA SER A 131 15.67 -16.89 0.70
C SER A 131 15.68 -15.89 -0.46
N ALA A 132 15.19 -16.29 -1.64
CA ALA A 132 15.05 -15.40 -2.79
C ALA A 132 13.92 -14.36 -2.58
N SER A 133 12.81 -14.77 -1.97
CA SER A 133 11.66 -13.89 -1.68
C SER A 133 12.02 -12.75 -0.73
N ARG A 134 12.77 -13.03 0.33
CA ARG A 134 13.20 -12.03 1.32
C ARG A 134 13.94 -10.83 0.72
N ILE A 135 14.66 -11.05 -0.38
CA ILE A 135 15.47 -10.00 -1.02
C ILE A 135 14.59 -9.05 -1.84
N SER A 136 13.50 -9.58 -2.42
CA SER A 136 12.49 -8.75 -3.07
C SER A 136 11.75 -7.85 -2.07
N GLU A 137 11.61 -8.28 -0.82
CA GLU A 137 11.04 -7.48 0.27
C GLU A 137 12.03 -6.40 0.71
N ILE A 138 13.30 -6.73 0.92
CA ILE A 138 14.35 -5.76 1.26
C ILE A 138 14.48 -4.68 0.18
N ASP A 139 14.43 -5.04 -1.11
CA ASP A 139 14.49 -4.05 -2.20
C ASP A 139 13.30 -3.08 -2.16
N ARG A 140 12.09 -3.59 -1.89
CA ARG A 140 10.91 -2.72 -1.69
C ARG A 140 11.08 -1.80 -0.50
N ASP A 141 11.53 -2.31 0.64
CA ASP A 141 11.73 -1.51 1.85
C ASP A 141 12.81 -0.45 1.65
N LEU A 142 13.89 -0.76 0.93
CA LEU A 142 14.93 0.20 0.56
C LEU A 142 14.40 1.28 -0.37
N VAL A 143 13.60 0.93 -1.38
CA VAL A 143 12.96 1.90 -2.28
C VAL A 143 11.98 2.79 -1.51
N ILE A 144 11.21 2.21 -0.57
CA ILE A 144 10.30 2.97 0.30
C ILE A 144 11.09 3.92 1.20
N GLN A 145 12.17 3.46 1.82
CA GLN A 145 13.04 4.30 2.64
C GLN A 145 13.71 5.42 1.84
N GLU A 146 14.18 5.13 0.63
CA GLU A 146 14.75 6.14 -0.27
C GLU A 146 13.71 7.22 -0.56
N GLN A 147 12.46 6.83 -0.87
CA GLN A 147 11.38 7.77 -1.15
C GLN A 147 10.94 8.58 0.09
N ILE A 148 10.92 7.97 1.28
CA ILE A 148 10.66 8.66 2.55
C ILE A 148 11.80 9.65 2.85
N SER A 149 13.07 9.24 2.68
CA SER A 149 14.24 10.08 2.92
C SER A 149 14.34 11.25 1.94
N ALA A 150 13.96 11.06 0.68
CA ALA A 150 13.87 12.11 -0.32
C ALA A 150 12.78 13.13 0.05
N THR A 151 11.66 12.65 0.60
CA THR A 151 10.56 13.52 1.04
C THR A 151 10.96 14.31 2.30
N SER A 152 11.59 13.66 3.29
CA SER A 152 12.02 14.34 4.53
C SER A 152 13.16 15.32 4.28
N SER A 153 14.15 14.95 3.45
CA SER A 153 15.23 15.87 3.07
C SER A 153 14.71 17.10 2.31
N SER A 154 13.68 16.93 1.47
CA SER A 154 13.01 18.06 0.80
C SER A 154 12.31 18.99 1.80
N VAL A 155 11.63 18.44 2.81
CA VAL A 155 11.00 19.22 3.89
C VAL A 155 12.05 20.01 4.67
N ASP A 156 13.11 19.33 5.12
CA ASP A 156 14.16 19.95 5.94
C ASP A 156 14.90 21.05 5.18
N ALA A 157 15.16 20.82 3.89
CA ALA A 157 15.78 21.82 3.04
C ALA A 157 14.88 23.03 2.80
N LEU A 158 13.58 22.83 2.55
CA LEU A 158 12.63 23.92 2.37
C LEU A 158 12.48 24.73 3.68
N LYS A 159 12.42 24.05 4.83
CA LYS A 159 12.43 24.71 6.15
C LYS A 159 13.68 25.54 6.36
N LYS A 160 14.86 25.05 5.94
CA LYS A 160 16.11 25.81 6.07
C LYS A 160 16.07 27.10 5.24
N VAL A 161 15.64 27.01 3.98
CA VAL A 161 15.50 28.17 3.10
C VAL A 161 14.57 29.23 3.70
N PHE A 162 13.42 28.84 4.25
CA PHE A 162 12.49 29.81 4.83
C PHE A 162 12.85 30.27 6.25
N ARG A 163 13.65 29.49 7.00
CA ARG A 163 14.23 29.95 8.26
C ARG A 163 15.31 31.01 8.07
N ASP A 164 16.08 30.95 6.99
CA ASP A 164 17.06 31.99 6.64
C ASP A 164 16.35 33.35 6.37
N ALA A 165 15.05 33.34 6.08
CA ALA A 165 14.19 34.52 5.94
C ALA A 165 13.75 35.13 7.28
N ASP A 166 13.68 34.32 8.35
CA ASP A 166 13.16 34.69 9.66
C ASP A 166 14.28 35.31 10.51
N VAL A 167 14.55 36.58 10.25
CA VAL A 167 15.56 37.38 10.98
C VAL A 167 15.28 37.43 12.49
N ASP A 168 14.00 37.33 12.88
CA ASP A 168 13.53 37.50 14.25
C ASP A 168 13.49 36.16 15.03
N ASN A 169 13.76 35.02 14.38
CA ASN A 169 13.66 33.66 14.94
C ASN A 169 12.31 33.39 15.62
N THR A 170 11.23 33.95 15.08
CA THR A 170 9.88 33.80 15.62
C THR A 170 9.19 32.52 15.15
N ASN A 171 9.79 31.80 14.19
CA ASN A 171 9.19 30.72 13.39
C ASN A 171 7.97 31.16 12.57
N LEU A 172 7.80 32.47 12.40
CA LEU A 172 6.70 33.09 11.66
C LEU A 172 7.26 33.81 10.45
N LEU A 173 6.63 33.59 9.30
CA LEU A 173 6.98 34.22 8.04
C LEU A 173 6.02 35.38 7.76
N ASN A 174 6.55 36.60 7.82
CA ASN A 174 5.77 37.80 7.57
C ASN A 174 5.72 38.12 6.07
N LYS A 175 4.62 38.68 5.57
CA LYS A 175 4.40 38.90 4.12
C LYS A 175 5.53 39.69 3.44
N LYS A 176 6.10 40.68 4.14
CA LYS A 176 7.22 41.50 3.64
C LYS A 176 8.52 40.70 3.56
N GLN A 177 8.82 39.87 4.57
CA GLN A 177 9.98 38.99 4.60
C GLN A 177 9.87 37.94 3.48
N PHE A 178 8.68 37.35 3.34
CA PHE A 178 8.38 36.39 2.28
C PHE A 178 8.59 36.96 0.87
N GLU A 179 8.02 38.14 0.58
CA GLU A 179 8.20 38.78 -0.74
C GLU A 179 9.64 39.22 -1.01
N ALA A 180 10.38 39.64 0.02
CA ALA A 180 11.79 39.96 -0.11
C ALA A 180 12.62 38.71 -0.45
N HIS A 181 12.33 37.60 0.22
CA HIS A 181 13.07 36.35 0.02
C HIS A 181 12.76 35.66 -1.31
N LEU A 182 11.52 35.78 -1.80
CA LEU A 182 11.13 35.32 -3.14
C LEU A 182 11.77 36.13 -4.30
N LYS A 183 12.32 37.32 -4.02
CA LYS A 183 13.07 38.10 -5.02
C LYS A 183 14.51 37.61 -5.17
N ASP A 184 15.03 36.89 -4.20
CA ASP A 184 16.36 36.30 -4.25
C ASP A 184 16.46 35.31 -5.44
N SER A 185 17.56 35.38 -6.20
CA SER A 185 17.81 34.44 -7.29
C SER A 185 18.01 33.01 -6.79
N ASP A 186 18.60 32.85 -5.62
CA ASP A 186 19.00 31.54 -5.10
C ASP A 186 17.78 30.77 -4.58
N VAL A 187 16.88 31.46 -3.87
CA VAL A 187 15.60 30.91 -3.41
C VAL A 187 14.71 30.49 -4.59
N ARG A 188 14.66 31.29 -5.65
CA ARG A 188 13.89 30.96 -6.87
C ARG A 188 14.46 29.75 -7.61
N ALA A 189 15.79 29.64 -7.69
CA ALA A 189 16.44 28.46 -8.26
C ALA A 189 16.15 27.21 -7.42
N TYR A 190 16.13 27.33 -6.10
CA TYR A 190 15.82 26.24 -5.18
C TYR A 190 14.36 25.77 -5.27
N LEU A 191 13.40 26.70 -5.34
CA LEU A 191 11.99 26.38 -5.56
C LEU A 191 11.79 25.64 -6.89
N ARG A 192 12.44 26.09 -7.96
CA ARG A 192 12.42 25.40 -9.26
C ARG A 192 13.03 24.00 -9.20
N PHE A 193 14.12 23.81 -8.47
CA PHE A 193 14.71 22.48 -8.26
C PHE A 193 13.74 21.53 -7.54
N LEU A 194 12.91 22.07 -6.63
CA LEU A 194 11.85 21.32 -5.96
C LEU A 194 10.55 21.22 -6.76
N GLU A 195 10.52 21.66 -8.02
CA GLU A 195 9.36 21.68 -8.93
C GLU A 195 8.20 22.57 -8.44
N LEU A 196 8.52 23.64 -7.71
CA LEU A 196 7.55 24.60 -7.18
C LEU A 196 7.72 25.96 -7.84
N ASP A 197 6.61 26.64 -8.15
CA ASP A 197 6.62 28.00 -8.69
C ASP A 197 6.40 29.06 -7.60
N VAL A 198 6.95 30.25 -7.84
CA VAL A 198 6.76 31.45 -6.99
C VAL A 198 5.28 31.82 -6.90
N PHE A 199 4.51 31.57 -7.97
CA PHE A 199 3.06 31.78 -7.98
C PHE A 199 2.34 30.84 -7.03
N GLU A 200 2.73 29.56 -6.98
CA GLU A 200 2.15 28.57 -6.07
C GLU A 200 2.48 28.90 -4.61
N ALA A 201 3.72 29.31 -4.35
CA ALA A 201 4.15 29.78 -3.03
C ALA A 201 3.32 30.98 -2.55
N ARG A 202 3.07 31.97 -3.42
CA ARG A 202 2.22 33.12 -3.09
C ARG A 202 0.77 32.74 -2.85
N GLY A 203 0.21 31.85 -3.68
CA GLY A 203 -1.14 31.35 -3.52
C GLY A 203 -1.34 30.62 -2.19
N LEU A 204 -0.38 29.77 -1.81
CA LEU A 204 -0.42 29.06 -0.53
C LEU A 204 -0.31 30.01 0.67
N PHE A 205 0.57 31.00 0.60
CA PHE A 205 0.73 31.98 1.68
C PHE A 205 -0.59 32.72 1.95
N GLN A 206 -1.26 33.15 0.89
CA GLN A 206 -2.57 33.81 0.98
C GLN A 206 -3.68 32.86 1.47
N MET A 207 -3.60 31.58 1.13
CA MET A 207 -4.56 30.58 1.59
C MET A 207 -4.39 30.26 3.09
N LEU A 208 -3.17 30.25 3.61
CA LEU A 208 -2.90 30.01 5.03
C LEU A 208 -3.19 31.24 5.89
N ASP A 209 -3.03 32.45 5.35
CA ASP A 209 -3.37 33.72 6.02
C ASP A 209 -4.89 34.00 6.03
N THR A 210 -5.66 33.11 6.66
CA THR A 210 -7.14 33.17 6.71
C THR A 210 -7.70 34.38 7.48
N GLN A 211 -6.86 35.11 8.24
CA GLN A 211 -7.26 36.25 9.04
C GLN A 211 -6.63 37.58 8.57
N ASP A 212 -6.00 37.61 7.37
CA ASP A 212 -5.27 38.77 6.83
C ASP A 212 -4.28 39.37 7.86
N LYS A 213 -3.70 38.52 8.70
CA LYS A 213 -2.71 38.95 9.70
C LYS A 213 -1.37 39.27 9.06
N GLY A 214 -1.14 38.79 7.83
CA GLY A 214 0.11 38.94 7.10
C GLY A 214 1.22 38.03 7.61
N VAL A 215 0.93 37.07 8.49
CA VAL A 215 1.91 36.15 9.10
C VAL A 215 1.44 34.71 8.98
N VAL A 216 2.37 33.81 8.65
CA VAL A 216 2.12 32.37 8.51
C VAL A 216 3.24 31.59 9.22
N ASP A 217 2.91 30.49 9.89
CA ASP A 217 3.92 29.60 10.50
C ASP A 217 4.75 28.89 9.42
N ILE A 218 6.07 28.85 9.60
CA ILE A 218 7.01 28.28 8.60
C ILE A 218 6.78 26.77 8.43
N ASP A 219 6.49 26.05 9.51
CA ASP A 219 6.24 24.62 9.44
C ASP A 219 4.93 24.33 8.70
N ASP A 220 3.87 25.10 8.95
CA ASP A 220 2.60 24.99 8.23
C ASP A 220 2.75 25.35 6.73
N PHE A 221 3.52 26.40 6.44
CA PHE A 221 3.80 26.82 5.08
C PHE A 221 4.58 25.74 4.31
N VAL A 222 5.64 25.18 4.89
CA VAL A 222 6.43 24.12 4.25
C VAL A 222 5.62 22.84 4.04
N VAL A 223 4.80 22.44 5.02
CA VAL A 223 3.89 21.30 4.87
C VAL A 223 2.88 21.54 3.74
N GLY A 224 2.34 22.76 3.62
CA GLY A 224 1.46 23.13 2.53
C GLY A 224 2.14 23.08 1.16
N MET A 225 3.40 23.53 1.05
CA MET A 225 4.16 23.48 -0.20
C MET A 225 4.45 22.04 -0.63
N MET A 226 4.80 21.16 0.33
CA MET A 226 5.01 19.74 0.05
C MET A 226 3.72 19.02 -0.34
N ARG A 227 2.57 19.48 0.13
CA ARG A 227 1.25 19.01 -0.33
C ARG A 227 0.92 19.46 -1.75
N LEU A 228 1.26 20.70 -2.10
CA LEU A 228 1.08 21.26 -3.46
C LEU A 228 1.94 20.55 -4.51
N LYS A 229 3.18 20.17 -4.15
CA LYS A 229 4.04 19.34 -5.02
C LYS A 229 3.43 17.97 -5.32
N GLY A 230 2.61 17.44 -4.42
CA GLY A 230 1.92 16.16 -4.62
C GLY A 230 0.65 16.31 -5.43
N ALA A 231 0.28 15.28 -6.21
CA ALA A 231 -1.10 15.19 -6.72
C ALA A 231 -2.06 15.21 -5.52
N ALA A 232 -3.05 16.12 -5.52
CA ALA A 232 -4.05 16.23 -4.46
C ALA A 232 -4.58 14.83 -4.09
N ARG A 233 -4.32 14.39 -2.86
CA ARG A 233 -4.63 13.01 -2.47
C ARG A 233 -6.13 12.88 -2.25
N GLY A 234 -6.68 11.69 -2.47
CA GLY A 234 -8.10 11.42 -2.20
C GLY A 234 -8.55 11.76 -0.77
N TYR A 235 -7.60 11.73 0.19
CA TYR A 235 -7.81 12.18 1.56
C TYR A 235 -8.13 13.67 1.69
N ASP A 236 -7.44 14.55 0.94
CA ASP A 236 -7.64 15.99 1.00
C ASP A 236 -9.02 16.38 0.43
N LEU A 237 -9.46 15.67 -0.61
CA LEU A 237 -10.81 15.82 -1.15
C LEU A 237 -11.87 15.32 -0.16
N ALA A 238 -11.63 14.18 0.50
CA ALA A 238 -12.54 13.65 1.52
C ALA A 238 -12.66 14.61 2.72
N TRP A 239 -11.54 15.18 3.16
CA TRP A 239 -11.51 16.19 4.23
C TRP A 239 -12.27 17.45 3.83
N LEU A 240 -12.06 17.98 2.62
CA LEU A 240 -12.84 19.11 2.07
C LEU A 240 -14.34 18.83 2.02
N MET A 241 -14.75 17.64 1.57
CA MET A 241 -16.15 17.24 1.54
C MET A 241 -16.76 17.17 2.95
N GLN A 242 -15.99 16.69 3.92
CA GLN A 242 -16.41 16.65 5.32
C GLN A 242 -16.51 18.05 5.92
N ASP A 243 -15.55 18.93 5.65
CA ASP A 243 -15.56 20.31 6.13
C ASP A 243 -16.72 21.11 5.54
N MET A 244 -16.99 20.96 4.23
CA MET A 244 -18.17 21.53 3.57
C MET A 244 -19.48 21.04 4.21
N THR A 245 -19.55 19.75 4.58
CA THR A 245 -20.73 19.21 5.27
C THR A 245 -20.91 19.83 6.66
N LYS A 246 -19.83 19.96 7.43
CA LYS A 246 -19.86 20.62 8.76
C LYS A 246 -20.24 22.10 8.65
N ASN A 247 -19.72 22.81 7.65
CA ASN A 247 -20.06 24.21 7.40
C ASN A 247 -21.52 24.37 6.97
N SER A 248 -22.06 23.45 6.18
CA SER A 248 -23.50 23.43 5.85
C SER A 248 -24.37 23.30 7.10
N VAL A 249 -24.01 22.41 8.04
CA VAL A 249 -24.75 22.24 9.29
C VAL A 249 -24.69 23.50 10.16
N ARG A 250 -23.52 24.15 10.25
CA ARG A 250 -23.38 25.44 10.97
C ARG A 250 -24.21 26.54 10.33
N LEU A 251 -24.24 26.62 9.00
CA LEU A 251 -25.07 27.57 8.25
C LEU A 251 -26.56 27.33 8.49
N ASP A 252 -27.01 26.08 8.51
CA ASP A 252 -28.41 25.75 8.80
C ASP A 252 -28.78 26.14 10.25
N ALA A 253 -27.90 25.89 11.21
CA ALA A 253 -28.10 26.29 12.59
C ALA A 253 -28.15 27.81 12.75
N PHE A 254 -27.24 28.53 12.08
CA PHE A 254 -27.23 29.98 12.05
C PHE A 254 -28.49 30.56 11.39
N MET A 255 -28.93 29.99 10.26
CA MET A 255 -30.16 30.41 9.60
C MET A 255 -31.39 30.24 10.50
N LYS A 256 -31.48 29.12 11.24
CA LYS A 256 -32.54 28.93 12.24
C LYS A 256 -32.47 29.94 13.38
N PHE A 257 -31.28 30.18 13.91
CA PHE A 257 -31.08 31.18 14.96
C PHE A 257 -31.54 32.58 14.51
N VAL A 258 -31.16 32.98 13.30
CA VAL A 258 -31.58 34.25 12.71
C VAL A 258 -33.10 34.27 12.47
N GLU A 259 -33.68 33.19 11.96
CA GLU A 259 -35.13 33.08 11.74
C GLU A 259 -35.92 33.21 13.05
N ASP A 260 -35.45 32.60 14.13
CA ASP A 260 -36.09 32.68 15.45
C ASP A 260 -35.99 34.10 16.04
N GLN A 261 -34.83 34.75 15.93
CA GLN A 261 -34.65 36.15 16.34
C GLN A 261 -35.53 37.13 15.55
N PHE A 262 -35.68 36.92 14.24
CA PHE A 262 -36.58 37.73 13.40
C PHE A 262 -38.07 37.51 13.76
N LYS A 263 -38.48 36.28 14.07
CA LYS A 263 -39.85 35.99 14.53
C LYS A 263 -40.17 36.66 15.86
N GLU A 264 -39.19 36.72 16.76
CA GLU A 264 -39.33 37.37 18.06
C GLU A 264 -39.50 38.89 17.90
N LEU A 265 -38.67 39.52 17.07
CA LEU A 265 -38.79 40.95 16.72
C LEU A 265 -40.13 41.29 16.06
N VAL A 266 -40.60 40.45 15.12
CA VAL A 266 -41.89 40.65 14.47
C VAL A 266 -43.06 40.46 15.45
N LYS A 267 -42.96 39.53 16.41
CA LYS A 267 -43.98 39.41 17.47
C LYS A 267 -44.04 40.64 18.36
N ASP A 268 -42.90 41.23 18.70
CA ASP A 268 -42.82 42.46 19.51
C ASP A 268 -43.37 43.69 18.75
N GLU A 269 -43.18 43.78 17.43
CA GLU A 269 -43.78 44.84 16.61
C GLU A 269 -45.28 44.62 16.34
N VAL A 270 -45.72 43.38 16.11
CA VAL A 270 -47.13 43.03 15.89
C VAL A 270 -47.95 43.16 17.18
N GLY A 271 -47.33 42.93 18.35
CA GLY A 271 -47.95 43.23 19.65
C GLY A 271 -48.24 44.72 19.88
N ARG A 272 -47.63 45.62 19.10
CA ARG A 272 -47.91 47.07 19.13
C ARG A 272 -48.88 47.54 18.05
N LEU A 273 -49.23 46.70 17.08
CA LEU A 273 -50.13 47.02 15.97
C LEU A 273 -51.23 45.98 15.89
N GLU A 274 -52.30 46.17 16.66
CA GLU A 274 -53.53 45.39 16.50
C GLU A 274 -54.01 45.46 15.05
N HIS A 275 -54.24 44.28 14.46
CA HIS A 275 -54.76 44.04 13.11
C HIS A 275 -53.88 44.38 11.89
N ARG A 276 -52.84 43.56 11.66
CA ARG A 276 -52.53 43.08 10.30
C ARG A 276 -51.76 41.76 10.35
N GLU A 277 -52.35 40.68 9.85
CA GLU A 277 -51.65 39.41 9.64
C GLU A 277 -50.51 39.63 8.64
N VAL A 278 -49.27 39.77 9.13
CA VAL A 278 -48.08 39.71 8.29
C VAL A 278 -47.69 38.24 8.16
N GLN A 279 -48.08 37.63 7.04
CA GLN A 279 -47.70 36.26 6.71
C GLN A 279 -46.19 36.22 6.37
N MET A 280 -45.36 35.84 7.34
CA MET A 280 -43.92 35.62 7.11
C MET A 280 -43.73 34.38 6.22
N LYS A 281 -43.13 34.58 5.04
CA LYS A 281 -42.78 33.48 4.12
C LYS A 281 -41.67 32.64 4.74
N SER A 282 -41.79 31.31 4.65
CA SER A 282 -40.81 30.41 5.25
C SER A 282 -39.44 30.51 4.56
N LEU A 283 -38.37 30.14 5.27
CA LEU A 283 -37.02 30.02 4.68
C LEU A 283 -37.03 29.12 3.42
N GLN A 284 -37.89 28.10 3.39
CA GLN A 284 -38.06 27.22 2.23
C GLN A 284 -38.63 27.96 1.01
N ASP A 285 -39.50 28.94 1.21
CA ASP A 285 -40.02 29.77 0.13
C ASP A 285 -38.95 30.71 -0.43
N TYR A 286 -38.08 31.23 0.43
CA TYR A 286 -36.91 32.02 0.01
C TYR A 286 -35.88 31.18 -0.75
N ILE A 287 -35.54 30.00 -0.25
CA ILE A 287 -34.62 29.06 -0.93
C ILE A 287 -35.21 28.66 -2.29
N ARG A 288 -36.50 28.32 -2.35
CA ARG A 288 -37.18 27.97 -3.60
C ARG A 288 -37.16 29.14 -4.58
N HIS A 289 -37.40 30.37 -4.12
CA HIS A 289 -37.33 31.56 -4.95
C HIS A 289 -35.90 31.84 -5.46
N PHE A 290 -34.88 31.65 -4.61
CA PHE A 290 -33.48 31.83 -4.98
C PHE A 290 -32.98 30.74 -5.95
N GLU A 291 -33.40 29.49 -5.77
CA GLU A 291 -33.12 28.39 -6.71
C GLU A 291 -33.81 28.58 -8.06
N ILE A 292 -35.02 29.14 -8.09
CA ILE A 292 -35.73 29.49 -9.33
C ILE A 292 -35.02 30.65 -10.03
N THR A 293 -34.58 31.65 -9.28
CA THR A 293 -33.85 32.82 -9.80
C THR A 293 -32.49 32.40 -10.36
N SER A 294 -31.73 31.53 -9.67
CA SER A 294 -30.44 31.03 -10.16
C SER A 294 -30.60 30.18 -11.44
N LYS A 295 -31.62 29.32 -11.51
CA LYS A 295 -31.95 28.55 -12.73
C LYS A 295 -32.36 29.44 -13.91
N THR A 296 -33.02 30.56 -13.64
CA THR A 296 -33.44 31.54 -14.67
C THR A 296 -32.26 32.37 -15.17
N SER A 297 -31.35 32.77 -14.27
CA SER A 297 -30.07 33.41 -14.62
C SER A 297 -29.15 32.48 -15.41
N GLN A 298 -29.11 31.19 -15.05
CA GLN A 298 -28.33 30.17 -15.77
C GLN A 298 -28.92 29.85 -17.16
N LYS A 299 -30.25 29.88 -17.31
CA LYS A 299 -30.93 29.82 -18.62
C LYS A 299 -30.69 31.06 -19.48
N ARG A 300 -30.68 32.27 -18.89
CA ARG A 300 -30.31 33.52 -19.60
C ARG A 300 -28.85 33.51 -20.04
N LEU A 301 -27.93 33.03 -19.21
CA LEU A 301 -26.52 32.86 -19.56
C LEU A 301 -26.30 31.83 -20.67
N SER A 302 -27.10 30.76 -20.73
CA SER A 302 -27.04 29.79 -21.84
C SER A 302 -27.59 30.33 -23.17
N HIS A 303 -28.51 31.30 -23.13
CA HIS A 303 -29.04 31.98 -24.32
C HIS A 303 -28.12 33.11 -24.84
N LEU A 304 -27.20 33.61 -24.00
CA LEU A 304 -26.22 34.66 -24.32
C LEU A 304 -24.88 34.14 -24.85
N GLY A 305 -24.80 32.85 -25.21
CA GLY A 305 -23.69 32.33 -26.03
C GLY A 305 -22.31 32.49 -25.40
N VAL A 306 -22.07 31.90 -24.23
CA VAL A 306 -20.70 31.65 -23.74
C VAL A 306 -20.56 30.17 -23.43
N GLN A 307 -19.76 29.49 -24.25
CA GLN A 307 -19.33 28.10 -24.04
C GLN A 307 -18.59 28.00 -22.69
N ALA A 308 -19.28 27.51 -21.66
CA ALA A 308 -18.63 27.07 -20.43
C ALA A 308 -18.32 25.57 -20.54
N THR A 309 -17.03 25.27 -20.37
CA THR A 309 -16.35 24.01 -20.57
C THR A 309 -16.85 22.87 -19.68
N HIS A 310 -16.60 21.65 -20.14
CA HIS A 310 -17.27 20.38 -19.83
C HIS A 310 -17.18 19.85 -18.37
N GLY A 311 -16.63 20.61 -17.42
CA GLY A 311 -16.38 20.17 -16.03
C GLY A 311 -17.53 20.36 -15.03
N SER A 312 -18.52 21.21 -15.32
CA SER A 312 -19.54 21.62 -14.33
C SER A 312 -20.79 20.70 -14.26
N ARG A 313 -21.03 19.87 -15.30
CA ARG A 313 -22.21 18.98 -15.35
C ARG A 313 -22.15 17.80 -14.36
N SER A 314 -20.95 17.35 -13.98
CA SER A 314 -20.75 16.21 -13.07
C SER A 314 -21.21 16.55 -11.64
N SER A 315 -20.76 17.69 -11.09
CA SER A 315 -21.02 18.09 -9.70
C SER A 315 -22.51 18.31 -9.40
N ILE A 316 -23.28 18.85 -10.36
CA ILE A 316 -24.72 19.10 -10.17
C ILE A 316 -25.53 17.78 -10.17
N SER A 317 -25.08 16.77 -10.92
CA SER A 317 -25.73 15.45 -10.93
C SER A 317 -25.53 14.67 -9.63
N THR A 318 -24.34 14.82 -9.03
CA THR A 318 -23.96 14.22 -7.75
C THR A 318 -24.73 14.87 -6.60
N VAL A 319 -24.86 16.21 -6.62
CA VAL A 319 -25.66 16.95 -5.64
C VAL A 319 -27.15 16.63 -5.75
N LYS A 320 -27.70 16.46 -6.97
CA LYS A 320 -29.08 16.01 -7.17
C LYS A 320 -29.33 14.59 -6.65
N LYS A 321 -28.37 13.66 -6.83
CA LYS A 321 -28.46 12.30 -6.28
C LYS A 321 -28.38 12.28 -4.75
N ALA A 322 -27.55 13.15 -4.15
CA ALA A 322 -27.45 13.29 -2.70
C ALA A 322 -28.73 13.88 -2.08
N LEU A 323 -29.31 14.92 -2.70
CA LEU A 323 -30.56 15.54 -2.24
C LEU A 323 -31.77 14.62 -2.38
N LYS A 324 -31.83 13.77 -3.42
CA LYS A 324 -32.92 12.78 -3.59
C LYS A 324 -32.89 11.69 -2.52
N ARG A 325 -31.70 11.35 -1.99
CA ARG A 325 -31.54 10.40 -0.87
C ARG A 325 -31.90 11.02 0.48
N LEU A 326 -31.69 12.32 0.66
CA LEU A 326 -32.07 13.06 1.88
C LEU A 326 -33.59 13.33 1.96
N GLY A 327 -34.28 13.47 0.83
CA GLY A 327 -35.73 13.69 0.79
C GLY A 327 -36.57 12.45 1.11
N THR A 328 -36.07 11.25 0.84
CA THR A 328 -36.83 10.00 1.04
C THR A 328 -36.85 9.51 2.50
N SER A 329 -35.89 9.90 3.34
CA SER A 329 -35.81 9.43 4.73
C SER A 329 -36.70 10.19 5.72
N ARG A 330 -37.34 11.30 5.31
CA ARG A 330 -38.20 12.12 6.19
C ARG A 330 -39.71 11.86 6.08
N LEU A 331 -40.15 11.00 5.15
CA LEU A 331 -41.58 10.78 4.90
C LEU A 331 -42.16 9.49 5.50
N ASN A 332 -41.37 8.65 6.20
CA ASN A 332 -41.83 7.33 6.64
C ASN A 332 -41.87 7.12 8.17
N ARG A 333 -41.99 8.21 8.95
CA ARG A 333 -41.98 8.12 10.43
C ARG A 333 -43.30 8.42 11.14
N ASP A 334 -44.33 8.84 10.41
CA ASP A 334 -45.66 9.16 10.97
C ASP A 334 -46.78 8.35 10.29
N SER A 335 -46.73 7.01 10.41
CA SER A 335 -47.93 6.16 10.23
C SER A 335 -47.70 4.75 10.77
N GLY A 336 -48.32 4.39 11.91
CA GLY A 336 -48.46 2.99 12.33
C GLY A 336 -48.18 2.73 13.82
N SER A 337 -49.17 3.02 14.67
CA SER A 337 -49.28 2.44 16.02
C SER A 337 -50.14 1.17 15.95
N ALA A 338 -49.76 0.17 16.77
CA ALA A 338 -50.49 -1.00 17.24
C ALA A 338 -50.58 -2.25 16.33
N ALA A 339 -49.81 -3.29 16.68
CA ALA A 339 -50.35 -4.57 17.17
C ALA A 339 -49.25 -5.46 17.80
N SER A 340 -49.71 -6.36 18.66
CA SER A 340 -49.03 -7.03 19.78
C SER A 340 -48.20 -8.28 19.48
N GLN A 341 -47.25 -8.50 20.40
CA GLN A 341 -46.91 -9.76 21.11
C GLN A 341 -46.07 -10.88 20.48
N SER A 342 -44.98 -11.14 21.22
CA SER A 342 -44.44 -12.43 21.70
C SER A 342 -43.51 -13.24 20.79
N GLY A 343 -42.38 -13.68 21.38
CA GLY A 343 -41.54 -14.74 20.84
C GLY A 343 -40.05 -14.53 21.09
N TRP A 344 -39.55 -15.08 22.20
CA TRP A 344 -38.13 -15.18 22.55
C TRP A 344 -37.34 -16.02 21.54
N ALA A 345 -36.09 -15.64 21.24
CA ALA A 345 -34.88 -16.51 21.35
C ALA A 345 -33.65 -15.94 20.62
N SER A 346 -32.54 -15.96 21.37
CA SER A 346 -31.12 -16.04 20.99
C SER A 346 -30.76 -16.58 19.60
N PHE A 347 -29.72 -16.05 18.95
CA PHE A 347 -28.37 -16.63 18.84
C PHE A 347 -27.49 -15.81 17.87
N THR A 348 -26.22 -16.17 17.81
CA THR A 348 -25.01 -15.39 17.50
C THR A 348 -24.61 -15.32 16.02
N SER A 349 -23.71 -14.37 15.72
CA SER A 349 -22.58 -14.42 14.77
C SER A 349 -22.72 -15.20 13.45
N SER A 350 -22.54 -14.51 12.32
CA SER A 350 -21.62 -14.94 11.26
C SER A 350 -21.49 -13.88 10.16
N VAL A 351 -20.24 -13.61 9.83
CA VAL A 351 -19.77 -12.91 8.63
C VAL A 351 -19.86 -13.88 7.45
N PRO A 352 -20.23 -13.44 6.24
CA PRO A 352 -19.82 -14.11 5.02
C PRO A 352 -18.92 -13.19 4.18
N THR A 353 -17.65 -13.60 4.07
CA THR A 353 -16.81 -13.39 2.90
C THR A 353 -17.28 -14.31 1.79
N ASP A 354 -17.46 -13.80 0.57
CA ASP A 354 -17.24 -14.57 -0.67
C ASP A 354 -17.17 -13.62 -1.88
N TRP A 355 -16.23 -13.98 -2.78
CA TRP A 355 -15.81 -13.44 -4.09
C TRP A 355 -14.66 -12.43 -4.11
#